data_AF-A0A7G8EX79-F1
#
_entry.id   AF-A0A7G8EX79-F1
#
_cell.length_a   1.000
_cell.length_b   1.000
_cell.length_c   1.000
_cell.angle_alpha   90.00
_cell.angle_beta   90.00
_cell.angle_gamma   90.00
#
_symmetry.space_group_name_H-M   'P 1'
#
loop_
_entity.id
_entity.type
_entity.pdbx_description
1 polymer ?
#
loop_
_entity_poly.entity_id
_entity_poly.type
_entity_poly.pdbx_seq_one_letter_code
_entity_poly.pdbx_strand_id
1 'polypeptide(L)'
;MVTHRIRFLVSDLPVKLFNQLQDVKERRLSALNVLAFAAAAVMVGSPTLATLPVWSEAVVSRAQIRAMNLARGTAVAENGGLSVYRPEPCMVQTSTGGGACFVSGGRGFTFNFLGGRPGWPEDGSQPTTETEIEIGPRGTDVVKIWYNGVPRSGRPLAPRDPLTDQ
;
A
#
# COMPACT_ATOMS: atom_id res chain seq x y z
N MET A 1 -21.72 -5.15 -44.80
CA MET A 1 -21.63 -4.74 -43.38
C MET A 1 -21.15 -5.95 -42.59
N VAL A 2 -19.87 -5.99 -42.21
CA VAL A 2 -19.24 -7.14 -41.57
C VAL A 2 -18.91 -6.78 -40.13
N THR A 3 -19.49 -7.52 -39.19
CA THR A 3 -19.24 -7.42 -37.74
C THR A 3 -17.94 -8.15 -37.41
N HIS A 4 -16.99 -7.50 -36.75
CA HIS A 4 -15.82 -8.17 -36.17
C HIS A 4 -15.90 -8.11 -34.64
N ARG A 5 -16.09 -9.28 -34.02
CA ARG A 5 -15.88 -9.50 -32.59
C ARG A 5 -14.42 -9.86 -32.38
N ILE A 6 -13.65 -9.00 -31.71
CA ILE A 6 -12.30 -9.30 -31.26
C ILE A 6 -12.40 -9.98 -29.88
N ARG A 7 -11.95 -11.24 -29.83
CA ARG A 7 -11.86 -12.05 -28.61
C ARG A 7 -10.37 -12.10 -28.23
N PHE A 8 -9.96 -11.36 -27.20
CA PHE A 8 -8.60 -11.45 -26.67
C PHE A 8 -8.46 -12.75 -25.86
N LEU A 9 -7.71 -13.70 -26.40
CA LEU A 9 -7.18 -14.85 -25.65
C LEU A 9 -5.88 -14.41 -24.99
N VAL A 10 -5.89 -14.25 -23.67
CA VAL A 10 -4.67 -14.14 -22.85
C VAL A 10 -4.35 -15.55 -22.34
N SER A 11 -3.80 -16.37 -23.21
CA SER A 11 -3.32 -17.72 -22.89
C SER A 11 -2.25 -18.01 -23.93
N ASP A 12 -1.00 -18.15 -23.49
CA ASP A 12 0.19 -18.62 -24.24
C ASP A 12 1.39 -17.66 -24.19
N LEU A 13 1.84 -17.34 -22.98
CA LEU A 13 3.24 -16.96 -22.74
C LEU A 13 3.98 -18.18 -22.18
N PRO A 14 5.06 -18.65 -22.84
CA PRO A 14 5.80 -19.82 -22.37
C PRO A 14 6.57 -19.49 -21.07
N VAL A 15 6.29 -20.24 -20.01
CA VAL A 15 6.91 -20.19 -18.66
C VAL A 15 8.45 -20.17 -18.70
N LYS A 16 9.07 -20.70 -19.77
CA LYS A 16 10.53 -20.76 -19.95
C LYS A 16 11.20 -19.40 -20.09
N LEU A 17 10.51 -18.37 -20.59
CA LEU A 17 11.10 -17.04 -20.78
C LEU A 17 11.19 -16.25 -19.47
N PHE A 18 10.30 -16.52 -18.51
CA PHE A 18 10.34 -15.89 -17.18
C PHE A 18 11.51 -16.40 -16.34
N ASN A 19 11.88 -17.68 -16.45
CA ASN A 19 13.00 -18.26 -15.69
C ASN A 19 14.39 -17.81 -16.17
N GLN A 20 14.55 -17.36 -17.42
CA GLN A 20 15.87 -16.91 -17.93
C GLN A 20 16.26 -15.50 -17.48
N LEU A 21 15.29 -14.64 -17.18
CA LEU A 21 15.57 -13.26 -16.72
C LEU A 21 15.95 -13.19 -15.22
N GLN A 22 15.72 -14.27 -14.47
CA GLN A 22 16.09 -14.35 -13.06
C GLN A 22 17.56 -14.80 -12.83
N ASP A 23 18.23 -15.39 -13.84
CA ASP A 23 19.59 -15.97 -13.70
C ASP A 23 20.74 -14.95 -13.81
N VAL A 24 20.50 -13.74 -14.32
CA VAL A 24 21.59 -12.75 -14.54
C VAL A 24 21.91 -11.94 -13.28
N LYS A 25 20.98 -11.82 -12.32
CA LYS A 25 21.17 -10.96 -11.14
C LYS A 25 22.07 -11.58 -10.06
N GLU A 26 22.23 -12.90 -10.06
CA GLU A 26 22.96 -13.64 -9.02
C GLU A 26 24.50 -13.68 -9.24
N ARG A 27 25.03 -13.22 -10.39
CA ARG A 27 26.48 -13.28 -10.70
C ARG A 27 27.28 -12.05 -10.26
N ARG A 28 26.89 -11.39 -9.17
CA ARG A 28 27.59 -10.19 -8.65
C ARG A 28 27.92 -10.25 -7.15
N LEU A 29 27.90 -11.41 -6.52
CA LEU A 29 28.51 -11.61 -5.20
C LEU A 29 29.31 -12.91 -5.16
N SER A 30 30.49 -12.90 -5.78
CA SER A 30 31.51 -13.92 -5.56
C SER A 30 32.87 -13.24 -5.47
N ALA A 31 33.05 -12.49 -4.39
CA ALA A 31 34.35 -11.99 -3.97
C ALA A 31 34.30 -11.67 -2.47
N LEU A 32 34.26 -12.70 -1.63
CA LEU A 32 34.76 -12.61 -0.26
C LEU A 32 35.35 -13.95 0.13
N ASN A 33 36.67 -13.95 0.02
CA ASN A 33 37.59 -14.98 0.47
C ASN A 33 37.43 -15.12 1.99
N VAL A 34 36.98 -16.28 2.47
CA VAL A 34 37.15 -16.67 3.89
C VAL A 34 37.73 -18.07 3.91
N LEU A 35 39.06 -18.12 3.98
CA LEU A 35 39.81 -19.29 4.44
C LEU A 35 39.45 -19.52 5.91
N ALA A 36 38.68 -20.57 6.20
CA ALA A 36 38.51 -21.10 7.54
C ALA A 36 39.02 -22.54 7.55
N PHE A 37 40.04 -22.77 8.36
CA PHE A 37 40.76 -24.03 8.53
C PHE A 37 39.83 -25.19 8.90
N ALA A 38 40.09 -26.35 8.31
CA ALA A 38 39.49 -27.62 8.72
C ALA A 38 39.99 -28.03 10.12
N ALA A 39 39.07 -28.32 11.02
CA ALA A 39 39.30 -29.21 12.15
C ALA A 39 38.04 -30.08 12.32
N ALA A 40 38.18 -31.35 11.94
CA ALA A 40 37.15 -32.36 12.13
C ALA A 40 37.05 -32.69 13.64
N ALA A 41 35.89 -32.41 14.24
CA ALA A 41 35.47 -33.00 15.50
C ALA A 41 34.08 -33.59 15.30
N VAL A 42 34.02 -34.92 15.25
CA VAL A 42 32.78 -35.69 15.24
C VAL A 42 32.10 -35.50 16.60
N MET A 43 31.02 -34.72 16.61
CA MET A 43 30.06 -34.66 17.72
C MET A 43 28.68 -34.93 17.14
N VAL A 44 28.04 -35.98 17.65
CA VAL A 44 26.64 -36.33 17.36
C VAL A 44 25.77 -35.23 17.97
N GLY A 45 25.49 -34.18 17.20
CA GLY A 45 24.65 -33.06 17.61
C GLY A 45 23.41 -33.01 16.75
N SER A 46 22.24 -33.29 17.35
CA SER A 46 20.94 -33.16 16.68
C SER A 46 20.82 -31.81 15.99
N PRO A 47 20.37 -31.73 14.72
CA PRO A 47 20.11 -30.46 14.08
C PRO A 47 18.93 -29.81 14.79
N THR A 48 19.18 -28.87 15.70
CA THR A 48 18.17 -27.94 16.15
C THR A 48 17.81 -27.07 14.97
N LEU A 49 16.68 -27.38 14.33
CA LEU A 49 16.07 -26.50 13.33
C LEU A 49 15.71 -25.19 14.04
N ALA A 50 16.59 -24.20 13.91
CA ALA A 50 16.27 -22.83 14.29
C ALA A 50 15.17 -22.33 13.36
N THR A 51 13.93 -22.37 13.82
CA THR A 51 12.80 -21.74 13.13
C THR A 51 13.05 -20.25 13.10
N LEU A 52 13.47 -19.72 11.94
CA LEU A 52 13.51 -18.28 11.74
C LEU A 52 12.08 -17.74 11.80
N PRO A 53 11.83 -16.64 12.53
CA PRO A 53 10.54 -15.99 12.48
C PRO A 53 10.30 -15.51 11.05
N VAL A 54 9.28 -16.08 10.39
CA VAL A 54 8.75 -15.50 9.17
C VAL A 54 7.92 -14.29 9.60
N TRP A 55 8.38 -13.08 9.26
CA TRP A 55 7.58 -11.88 9.48
C TRP A 55 6.45 -11.90 8.46
N SER A 56 5.22 -12.18 8.91
CA SER A 56 4.07 -12.07 8.02
C SER A 56 3.76 -10.59 7.81
N GLU A 57 4.12 -10.03 6.66
CA GLU A 57 3.46 -8.83 6.17
C GLU A 57 1.97 -9.16 6.02
N ALA A 58 1.12 -8.44 6.74
CA ALA A 58 -0.31 -8.66 6.67
C ALA A 58 -0.77 -8.37 5.23
N VAL A 59 -1.18 -9.42 4.51
CA VAL A 59 -1.76 -9.28 3.17
C VAL A 59 -2.99 -8.38 3.28
N VAL A 60 -2.97 -7.24 2.57
CA VAL A 60 -4.08 -6.30 2.53
C VAL A 60 -5.34 -7.02 2.04
N SER A 61 -6.38 -7.03 2.87
CA SER A 61 -7.60 -7.75 2.56
C SER A 61 -8.45 -7.00 1.51
N ARG A 62 -9.25 -7.73 0.73
CA ARG A 62 -10.24 -7.11 -0.18
C ARG A 62 -11.25 -6.23 0.56
N ALA A 63 -11.59 -6.58 1.80
CA ALA A 63 -12.47 -5.77 2.64
C ALA A 63 -11.83 -4.42 2.99
N GLN A 64 -10.53 -4.40 3.30
CA GLN A 64 -9.77 -3.17 3.55
C GLN A 64 -9.72 -2.27 2.32
N ILE A 65 -9.48 -2.83 1.13
CA ILE A 65 -9.49 -2.04 -0.12
C ILE A 65 -10.86 -1.41 -0.38
N ARG A 66 -11.94 -2.18 -0.18
CA ARG A 66 -13.32 -1.64 -0.27
C ARG A 66 -13.54 -0.54 0.77
N ALA A 67 -13.10 -0.76 2.00
CA ALA A 67 -13.24 0.21 3.08
C ALA A 67 -12.50 1.51 2.78
N MET A 68 -11.27 1.45 2.30
CA MET A 68 -10.50 2.62 1.86
C MET A 68 -11.23 3.39 0.76
N ASN A 69 -11.75 2.69 -0.24
CA ASN A 69 -12.50 3.32 -1.33
C ASN A 69 -13.81 3.96 -0.85
N LEU A 70 -14.52 3.31 0.07
CA LEU A 70 -15.73 3.85 0.67
C LEU A 70 -15.44 5.06 1.55
N ALA A 71 -14.39 5.00 2.37
CA ALA A 71 -13.94 6.13 3.19
C ALA A 71 -13.54 7.34 2.32
N ARG A 72 -12.76 7.10 1.27
CA ARG A 72 -12.38 8.14 0.29
C ARG A 72 -13.60 8.76 -0.38
N GLY A 73 -14.51 7.94 -0.90
CA GLY A 73 -15.72 8.40 -1.58
C GLY A 73 -16.64 9.19 -0.64
N THR A 74 -16.76 8.75 0.61
CA THR A 74 -17.55 9.44 1.64
C THR A 74 -16.95 10.81 1.94
N ALA A 75 -15.65 10.91 2.20
CA ALA A 75 -15.01 12.20 2.46
C ALA A 75 -15.12 13.16 1.26
N VAL A 76 -15.01 12.65 0.04
CA VAL A 76 -15.24 13.45 -1.17
C VAL A 76 -16.67 13.99 -1.21
N ALA A 77 -17.67 13.16 -0.94
CA ALA A 77 -19.07 13.58 -0.93
C ALA A 77 -19.35 14.64 0.15
N GLU A 78 -18.88 14.40 1.37
CA GLU A 78 -19.07 15.30 2.52
C GLU A 78 -18.37 16.65 2.36
N ASN A 79 -17.30 16.71 1.55
CA ASN A 79 -16.50 17.92 1.35
C ASN A 79 -16.74 18.61 -0.01
N GLY A 80 -17.91 18.39 -0.64
CA GLY A 80 -18.33 19.15 -1.83
C GLY A 80 -17.89 18.57 -3.18
N GLY A 81 -17.42 17.32 -3.20
CA GLY A 81 -17.07 16.59 -4.41
C GLY A 81 -15.66 16.85 -4.93
N LEU A 82 -15.25 16.10 -5.97
CA LEU A 82 -13.89 16.14 -6.52
C LEU A 82 -13.51 17.49 -7.16
N SER A 83 -14.50 18.33 -7.50
CA SER A 83 -14.27 19.69 -8.00
C SER A 83 -13.85 20.67 -6.91
N VAL A 84 -14.00 20.32 -5.62
CA VAL A 84 -13.72 21.18 -4.47
C VAL A 84 -12.72 20.54 -3.51
N TYR A 85 -12.65 19.20 -3.48
CA TYR A 85 -11.89 18.47 -2.49
C TYR A 85 -11.08 17.32 -3.10
N ARG A 86 -9.81 17.25 -2.71
CA ARG A 86 -8.87 16.17 -3.02
C ARG A 86 -8.39 15.51 -1.72
N PRO A 87 -8.66 14.20 -1.52
CA PRO A 87 -8.10 13.42 -0.42
C PRO A 87 -6.58 13.23 -0.55
N GLU A 88 -5.93 12.93 0.58
CA GLU A 88 -4.50 12.63 0.64
C GLU A 88 -4.08 11.44 -0.25
N PRO A 89 -2.91 11.50 -0.93
CA PRO A 89 -2.49 10.47 -1.88
C PRO A 89 -2.44 9.04 -1.33
N CYS A 90 -2.20 8.87 -0.03
CA CYS A 90 -2.30 7.57 0.65
C CYS A 90 -3.63 6.84 0.40
N MET A 91 -4.75 7.57 0.23
CA MET A 91 -6.10 7.01 0.09
C MET A 91 -6.37 6.41 -1.29
N VAL A 92 -5.40 6.50 -2.22
CA VAL A 92 -5.45 5.80 -3.51
C VAL A 92 -4.43 4.64 -3.59
N GLN A 93 -3.63 4.41 -2.54
CA GLN A 93 -2.64 3.33 -2.50
C GLN A 93 -3.29 2.00 -2.11
N THR A 94 -3.90 1.33 -3.10
CA THR A 94 -4.60 0.05 -2.87
C THR A 94 -3.66 -1.08 -2.47
N SER A 95 -2.39 -1.04 -2.91
CA SER A 95 -1.38 -2.06 -2.57
C SER A 95 -1.05 -2.11 -1.09
N THR A 96 -1.21 -0.98 -0.38
CA THR A 96 -0.95 -0.83 1.05
C THR A 96 -2.24 -0.64 1.86
N GLY A 97 -3.41 -0.75 1.21
CA GLY A 97 -4.70 -0.64 1.89
C GLY A 97 -4.94 0.70 2.60
N GLY A 98 -4.37 1.78 2.07
CA GLY A 98 -4.45 3.13 2.64
C GLY A 98 -3.14 3.64 3.25
N GLY A 99 -2.12 2.78 3.36
CA GLY A 99 -0.76 3.16 3.77
C GLY A 99 -0.74 3.99 5.05
N ALA A 100 -0.15 5.18 4.99
CA ALA A 100 -0.03 6.11 6.13
C ALA A 100 -1.37 6.62 6.68
N CYS A 101 -2.46 6.47 5.93
CA CYS A 101 -3.79 6.93 6.32
C CYS A 101 -4.66 5.86 6.97
N PHE A 102 -4.18 4.62 6.98
CA PHE A 102 -4.80 3.54 7.72
C PHE A 102 -4.36 3.55 9.18
N VAL A 103 -5.30 3.64 10.11
CA VAL A 103 -5.02 3.74 11.55
C VAL A 103 -5.10 2.37 12.22
N SER A 104 -6.20 1.64 11.99
CA SER A 104 -6.42 0.35 12.66
C SER A 104 -7.42 -0.53 11.91
N GLY A 105 -7.29 -1.84 12.14
CA GLY A 105 -8.14 -2.89 11.59
C GLY A 105 -8.62 -3.87 12.66
N GLY A 106 -9.61 -4.70 12.30
CA GLY A 106 -10.08 -5.82 13.13
C GLY A 106 -11.60 -5.88 13.24
N ARG A 107 -12.20 -5.00 14.05
CA ARG A 107 -13.68 -4.87 14.17
C ARG A 107 -14.30 -3.96 13.11
N GLY A 108 -13.45 -3.25 12.38
CA GLY A 108 -13.75 -2.27 11.34
C GLY A 108 -12.43 -1.77 10.78
N PHE A 109 -12.49 -0.77 9.90
CA PHE A 109 -11.33 -0.10 9.34
C PHE A 109 -11.42 1.38 9.64
N THR A 110 -10.44 1.91 10.38
CA THR A 110 -10.37 3.34 10.66
C THR A 110 -9.32 3.98 9.77
N PHE A 111 -9.73 5.05 9.09
CA PHE A 111 -8.85 5.88 8.28
C PHE A 111 -8.81 7.29 8.87
N ASN A 112 -7.61 7.87 8.89
CA ASN A 112 -7.42 9.28 9.20
C ASN A 112 -6.51 9.91 8.15
N PHE A 113 -7.04 10.86 7.37
CA PHE A 113 -6.33 11.47 6.24
C PHE A 113 -6.66 12.95 6.09
N LEU A 114 -5.72 13.68 5.51
CA LEU A 114 -5.91 15.07 5.15
C LEU A 114 -6.60 15.18 3.78
N GLY A 115 -7.08 16.37 3.48
CA GLY A 115 -7.45 16.74 2.12
C GLY A 115 -7.42 18.24 1.94
N GLY A 116 -7.34 18.65 0.69
CA GLY A 116 -7.21 20.04 0.30
C GLY A 116 -8.04 20.34 -0.94
N ARG A 117 -7.84 21.55 -1.48
CA ARG A 117 -8.44 21.96 -2.75
C ARG A 117 -7.82 21.15 -3.92
N PRO A 118 -8.46 21.08 -5.09
CA PRO A 118 -7.85 20.48 -6.27
C PRO A 118 -6.48 21.13 -6.54
N GLY A 119 -5.46 20.30 -6.75
CA GLY A 119 -4.04 20.72 -6.82
C GLY A 119 -3.22 20.35 -5.58
N TRP A 120 -3.84 20.19 -4.42
CA TRP A 120 -3.17 19.75 -3.19
C TRP A 120 -2.89 18.23 -3.19
N PRO A 121 -1.72 17.73 -2.74
CA PRO A 121 -0.59 18.49 -2.20
C PRO A 121 0.48 18.86 -3.24
N GLU A 122 0.28 18.53 -4.52
CA GLU A 122 1.30 18.73 -5.56
C GLU A 122 1.68 20.20 -5.77
N ASP A 123 0.73 21.12 -5.56
CA ASP A 123 0.95 22.57 -5.63
C ASP A 123 1.57 23.17 -4.35
N GLY A 124 1.86 22.33 -3.35
CA GLY A 124 2.44 22.75 -2.07
C GLY A 124 1.49 23.53 -1.15
N SER A 125 0.20 23.63 -1.48
CA SER A 125 -0.82 24.25 -0.64
C SER A 125 -1.01 23.51 0.69
N GLN A 126 -1.70 24.14 1.64
CA GLN A 126 -2.01 23.53 2.93
C GLN A 126 -3.29 22.69 2.84
N PRO A 127 -3.38 21.58 3.60
CA PRO A 127 -4.63 20.84 3.74
C PRO A 127 -5.70 21.74 4.36
N THR A 128 -6.93 21.61 3.90
CA THR A 128 -8.08 22.37 4.41
C THR A 128 -8.96 21.55 5.34
N THR A 129 -8.89 20.21 5.23
CA THR A 129 -9.76 19.30 5.95
C THR A 129 -8.97 18.09 6.44
N GLU A 130 -9.24 17.66 7.66
CA GLU A 130 -8.92 16.34 8.20
C GLU A 130 -10.20 15.52 8.30
N THR A 131 -10.14 14.27 7.88
CA THR A 131 -11.23 13.31 8.02
C THR A 131 -10.75 12.09 8.80
N GLU A 132 -11.49 11.73 9.85
CA GLU A 132 -11.34 10.48 10.59
C GLU A 132 -12.66 9.71 10.50
N ILE A 133 -12.60 8.51 9.92
CA ILE A 133 -13.79 7.74 9.55
C ILE A 133 -13.57 6.25 9.81
N GLU A 134 -14.60 5.60 10.35
CA GLU A 134 -14.65 4.16 10.60
C GLU A 134 -15.64 3.50 9.65
N ILE A 135 -15.17 2.43 9.02
CA ILE A 135 -15.92 1.60 8.08
C ILE A 135 -16.11 0.21 8.67
N GLY A 136 -17.27 -0.40 8.43
CA GLY A 136 -17.59 -1.73 8.91
C GLY A 136 -16.60 -2.80 8.42
N PRO A 137 -16.54 -3.97 9.09
CA PRO A 137 -15.54 -5.01 8.86
C PRO A 137 -15.63 -5.65 7.46
N ARG A 138 -16.74 -5.48 6.73
CA ARG A 138 -16.86 -5.94 5.34
C ARG A 138 -16.41 -4.90 4.30
N GLY A 139 -16.15 -3.66 4.75
CA GLY A 139 -15.81 -2.53 3.90
C GLY A 139 -17.00 -1.97 3.09
N THR A 140 -18.22 -2.09 3.61
CA THR A 140 -19.47 -1.84 2.85
C THR A 140 -20.35 -0.76 3.44
N ASP A 141 -20.07 -0.31 4.65
CA ASP A 141 -20.93 0.54 5.44
C ASP A 141 -20.09 1.52 6.25
N VAL A 142 -20.47 2.79 6.24
CA VAL A 142 -19.87 3.80 7.12
C VAL A 142 -20.46 3.59 8.51
N VAL A 143 -19.61 3.23 9.46
CA VAL A 143 -20.01 3.06 10.86
C VAL A 143 -20.11 4.41 11.53
N LYS A 144 -19.09 5.26 11.35
CA LYS A 144 -19.05 6.59 11.94
C LYS A 144 -18.03 7.49 11.25
N ILE A 145 -18.36 8.77 11.11
CA ILE A 145 -17.40 9.84 10.83
C ILE A 145 -17.06 10.47 12.19
N TRP A 146 -15.87 10.15 12.71
CA TRP A 146 -15.40 10.66 14.00
C TRP A 146 -15.02 12.14 13.92
N TYR A 147 -14.51 12.56 12.76
CA TYR A 147 -14.11 13.94 12.51
C TYR A 147 -14.16 14.26 11.02
N ASN A 148 -14.65 15.45 10.66
CA ASN A 148 -14.52 16.02 9.32
C ASN A 148 -14.51 17.55 9.42
N GLY A 149 -13.33 18.16 9.42
CA GLY A 149 -13.18 19.59 9.72
C GLY A 149 -11.75 20.09 9.57
N VAL A 150 -11.46 21.28 10.09
CA VAL A 150 -10.12 21.90 10.00
C VAL A 150 -9.04 20.99 10.61
N PRO A 151 -7.88 20.78 9.94
CA PRO A 151 -6.83 19.91 10.47
C PRO A 151 -6.44 20.23 11.91
N ARG A 152 -6.42 19.20 12.77
CA ARG A 152 -5.95 19.32 14.15
C ARG A 152 -4.43 19.52 14.15
N SER A 153 -3.92 20.32 15.09
CA SER A 153 -2.49 20.61 15.21
C SER A 153 -1.66 19.33 15.43
N GLY A 154 -0.49 19.23 14.79
CA GLY A 154 0.48 18.16 15.04
C GLY A 154 0.46 17.01 14.02
N ARG A 155 -0.37 17.08 12.98
CA ARG A 155 -0.34 16.10 11.88
C ARG A 155 0.77 16.42 10.87
N PRO A 156 1.63 15.45 10.51
CA PRO A 156 2.58 15.63 9.42
C PRO A 156 1.84 16.02 8.14
N LEU A 157 2.28 17.09 7.49
CA LEU A 157 1.77 17.45 6.17
C LEU A 157 2.18 16.35 5.18
N ALA A 158 1.28 16.01 4.25
CA ALA A 158 1.56 15.01 3.22
C ALA A 158 2.92 15.30 2.55
N PRO A 159 3.79 14.29 2.35
CA PRO A 159 5.09 14.49 1.73
C PRO A 159 4.96 15.19 0.37
N ARG A 160 5.73 16.25 0.15
CA ARG A 160 5.93 16.82 -1.18
C ARG A 160 6.76 15.82 -1.99
N ASP A 161 6.31 15.43 -3.18
CA ASP A 161 7.14 14.65 -4.08
C ASP A 161 8.36 15.49 -4.50
N PRO A 162 9.60 15.04 -4.23
CA PRO A 162 10.83 15.83 -4.51
C PRO A 162 11.10 16.12 -5.99
N LEU A 163 10.27 15.58 -6.90
CA LEU A 163 10.46 15.70 -8.35
C LEU A 163 9.80 16.94 -8.97
N THR A 164 9.16 17.78 -8.17
CA THR A 164 8.47 19.00 -8.65
C THR A 164 9.30 20.28 -8.47
N ASP A 165 10.52 20.17 -7.94
CA ASP A 165 11.46 21.28 -7.66
C ASP A 165 12.72 21.24 -8.56
N GLN A 166 12.66 20.58 -9.73
CA GLN A 166 13.73 20.61 -10.75
C GLN A 166 13.25 21.15 -12.09
#